data_AF-A0A811P883-F1
#
_entry.id   AF-A0A811P883-F1
#
_cell.length_a   1.000
_cell.length_b   1.000
_cell.length_c   1.000
_cell.angle_alpha   90.00
_cell.angle_beta   90.00
_cell.angle_gamma   90.00
#
_symmetry.space_group_name_H-M   'P 1'
#
loop_
_entity.id
_entity.type
_entity.pdbx_description
1 polymer ?
#
loop_
_entity_poly.entity_id
_entity_poly.type
_entity_poly.pdbx_seq_one_letter_code
_entity_poly.pdbx_strand_id
1 'polypeptide(L)'
;MAPTQAKSGLFVGINKGHVVTKRQLPLRPVQSQGASWSYIFVMALLFQKATKRVTFVRSLIREVAGFAPYEKRITELLKVGKDKRALKVAKRKLGTHKRAKKKREEMANVVRKMSCGTFSFLFYTVLTISFCFIMMQFTMSGGGGGGGVADKKK
;
A
#
# COMPACT_ATOMS: atom_id res chain seq x y z
N MET A 1 8.74 12.81 -12.20
CA MET A 1 8.61 14.28 -12.23
C MET A 1 8.62 14.69 -13.69
N ALA A 2 7.58 15.37 -14.16
CA ALA A 2 7.54 15.87 -15.54
C ALA A 2 8.73 16.83 -15.78
N PRO A 3 9.33 16.86 -16.98
CA PRO A 3 10.36 17.83 -17.29
C PRO A 3 9.79 19.24 -17.12
N THR A 4 10.51 20.11 -16.40
CA THR A 4 10.08 21.49 -16.23
C THR A 4 10.04 22.17 -17.59
N GLN A 5 8.93 22.81 -17.94
CA GLN A 5 8.73 23.50 -19.21
C GLN A 5 9.89 24.47 -19.51
N ALA A 6 10.27 24.57 -20.79
CA ALA A 6 11.31 25.49 -21.24
C ALA A 6 10.87 26.93 -20.98
N LYS A 7 11.80 27.75 -20.48
CA LYS A 7 11.53 29.18 -20.25
C LYS A 7 11.45 29.89 -21.60
N SER A 8 10.54 30.85 -21.74
CA SER A 8 10.21 31.52 -23.01
C SER A 8 11.04 32.77 -23.31
N GLY A 9 11.99 33.15 -22.44
CA GLY A 9 12.80 34.37 -22.62
C GLY A 9 12.06 35.67 -22.34
N LEU A 10 10.76 35.61 -22.02
CA LEU A 10 9.94 36.78 -21.72
C LEU A 10 10.15 37.26 -20.26
N PHE A 11 10.02 38.57 -20.04
CA PHE A 11 10.15 39.20 -18.72
C PHE A 11 8.94 38.93 -17.80
N VAL A 12 7.75 38.74 -18.38
CA VAL A 12 6.49 38.43 -17.67
C VAL A 12 5.80 37.21 -18.28
N GLY A 13 5.01 36.48 -17.49
CA GLY A 13 4.32 35.24 -17.89
C GLY A 13 4.68 34.01 -17.04
N ILE A 14 3.99 32.88 -17.28
CA ILE A 14 4.12 31.64 -16.48
C ILE A 14 5.50 30.99 -16.69
N ASN A 15 6.00 30.97 -17.92
CA ASN A 15 7.31 30.41 -18.28
C ASN A 15 8.38 31.48 -18.47
N LYS A 16 8.28 32.59 -17.72
CA LYS A 16 9.21 33.72 -17.83
C LYS A 16 10.64 33.36 -17.41
N GLY A 17 11.57 34.18 -17.89
CA GLY A 17 12.99 34.12 -17.56
C GLY A 17 13.85 33.62 -18.71
N HIS A 18 15.16 33.77 -18.52
CA HIS A 18 16.16 33.47 -19.54
C HIS A 18 16.16 31.99 -19.95
N VAL A 19 16.26 31.75 -21.25
CA VAL A 19 16.28 30.41 -21.84
C VAL A 19 17.61 29.75 -21.47
N VAL A 20 17.57 28.83 -20.50
CA VAL A 20 18.75 28.09 -20.03
C VAL A 20 18.50 26.60 -20.18
N THR A 21 19.46 25.88 -20.74
CA THR A 21 19.49 24.41 -20.78
C THR A 21 19.75 23.88 -19.37
N LYS A 22 18.70 23.43 -18.68
CA LYS A 22 18.83 22.89 -17.32
C LYS A 22 19.46 21.51 -17.36
N ARG A 23 20.66 21.38 -16.78
CA ARG A 23 21.29 20.07 -16.51
C ARG A 23 20.53 19.33 -15.42
N GLN A 24 20.18 18.06 -15.67
CA GLN A 24 19.64 17.17 -14.63
C GLN A 24 20.79 16.80 -13.70
N LEU A 25 20.85 17.46 -12.54
CA LEU A 25 21.82 17.14 -11.50
C LEU A 25 21.36 15.87 -10.76
N PRO A 26 22.29 14.97 -10.36
CA PRO A 26 21.94 13.90 -9.45
C PRO A 26 21.39 14.51 -8.15
N LEU A 27 20.30 13.93 -7.64
CA LEU A 27 19.71 14.41 -6.40
C LEU A 27 20.75 14.31 -5.28
N ARG A 28 21.03 15.45 -4.64
CA ARG A 28 21.96 15.47 -3.51
C ARG A 28 21.48 14.48 -2.44
N PRO A 29 22.38 13.73 -1.80
CA PRO A 29 22.00 12.80 -0.76
C PRO A 29 21.12 13.49 0.29
N VAL A 30 21.44 14.72 0.72
CA VAL A 30 20.63 15.55 1.65
C VAL A 30 19.20 15.84 1.15
N GLN A 31 19.00 16.04 -0.15
CA GLN A 31 17.66 16.27 -0.74
C GLN A 31 16.92 14.96 -1.02
N SER A 32 17.66 13.87 -1.25
CA SER A 32 17.13 12.50 -1.20
C SER A 32 16.85 12.02 0.25
N GLN A 33 17.43 12.74 1.22
CA GLN A 33 17.39 12.58 2.66
C GLN A 33 16.45 13.62 3.28
N GLY A 34 15.14 13.46 3.06
CA GLY A 34 14.18 13.70 4.15
C GLY A 34 14.37 12.74 5.33
N ALA A 35 15.61 12.29 5.59
CA ALA A 35 15.99 11.12 6.37
C ALA A 35 17.38 11.21 7.03
N SER A 36 18.14 12.29 6.87
CA SER A 36 19.45 12.43 7.53
C SER A 36 19.45 13.61 8.48
N TRP A 37 19.18 13.25 9.74
CA TRP A 37 19.94 13.64 10.92
C TRP A 37 20.52 15.06 10.93
N SER A 38 19.81 15.98 11.60
CA SER A 38 20.41 17.05 12.42
C SER A 38 19.41 17.74 13.38
N TYR A 39 18.12 17.35 13.41
CA TYR A 39 17.24 17.62 14.56
C TYR A 39 16.60 16.30 15.01
N ILE A 40 17.41 15.56 15.75
CA ILE A 40 17.28 14.14 16.06
C ILE A 40 16.68 14.02 17.44
N PHE A 41 15.34 13.91 17.53
CA PHE A 41 14.67 13.08 18.54
C PHE A 41 13.15 13.03 18.28
N VAL A 42 12.52 14.18 17.95
CA VAL A 42 11.05 14.27 17.91
C VAL A 42 10.44 14.02 16.53
N MET A 43 11.21 14.18 15.44
CA MET A 43 10.73 14.02 14.06
C MET A 43 10.96 12.64 13.43
N ALA A 44 11.70 11.74 14.10
CA ALA A 44 12.03 10.40 13.59
C ALA A 44 10.83 9.44 13.52
N LEU A 45 9.73 9.76 14.21
CA LEU A 45 8.54 8.91 14.25
C LEU A 45 7.66 8.99 13.00
N LEU A 46 7.71 10.06 12.21
CA LEU A 46 6.62 10.34 11.27
C LEU A 46 6.94 10.10 9.79
N PHE A 47 8.20 10.12 9.38
CA PHE A 47 8.53 10.04 7.95
C PHE A 47 9.94 9.52 7.68
N GLN A 48 10.24 8.30 8.14
CA GLN A 48 11.51 7.67 7.79
C GLN A 48 11.34 6.84 6.52
N LYS A 49 12.21 7.08 5.55
CA LYS A 49 12.42 6.21 4.38
C LYS A 49 12.59 4.78 4.88
N ALA A 50 11.60 3.94 4.60
CA ALA A 50 11.42 2.69 5.31
C ALA A 50 12.41 1.65 4.78
N THR A 51 13.54 1.50 5.46
CA THR A 51 14.48 0.40 5.21
C THR A 51 13.88 -0.92 5.68
N LYS A 52 14.24 -2.05 5.04
CA LYS A 52 13.70 -3.40 5.32
C LYS A 52 13.72 -3.77 6.81
N ARG A 53 14.76 -3.32 7.54
CA ARG A 53 14.88 -3.53 8.99
C ARG A 53 13.86 -2.74 9.81
N VAL A 54 13.61 -1.48 9.46
CA VAL A 54 12.70 -0.60 10.22
C VAL A 54 11.24 -1.00 10.01
N THR A 55 10.87 -1.49 8.82
CA THR A 55 9.53 -2.04 8.58
C THR A 55 9.27 -3.30 9.41
N PHE A 56 10.26 -4.19 9.51
CA PHE A 56 10.16 -5.41 10.31
C PHE A 56 9.96 -5.09 11.80
N VAL A 57 10.82 -4.23 12.37
CA VAL A 57 10.72 -3.83 13.78
C VAL A 57 9.39 -3.11 14.08
N ARG A 58 8.90 -2.25 13.19
CA ARG A 58 7.61 -1.55 13.38
C ARG A 58 6.40 -2.49 13.33
N SER A 59 6.47 -3.58 12.57
CA SER A 59 5.40 -4.60 12.55
C SER A 59 5.38 -5.37 13.88
N LEU A 60 6.54 -5.82 14.36
CA LEU A 60 6.66 -6.54 15.63
C LEU A 60 6.14 -5.73 16.82
N ILE A 61 6.50 -4.44 16.92
CA ILE A 61 6.05 -3.59 18.02
C ILE A 61 4.52 -3.42 18.03
N ARG A 62 3.88 -3.36 16.85
CA ARG A 62 2.42 -3.23 16.76
C ARG A 62 1.68 -4.50 17.18
N GLU A 63 2.30 -5.66 17.01
CA GLU A 63 1.77 -6.95 17.48
C GLU A 63 1.88 -7.06 19.01
N VAL A 64 2.99 -6.61 19.59
CA VAL A 64 3.23 -6.69 21.05
C VAL A 64 2.49 -5.61 21.84
N ALA A 65 2.58 -4.34 21.44
CA ALA A 65 2.05 -3.20 22.21
C ALA A 65 0.56 -2.90 21.93
N GLY A 66 0.02 -3.39 20.82
CA GLY A 66 -1.38 -3.16 20.42
C GLY A 66 -1.71 -1.70 20.08
N PHE A 67 -3.01 -1.36 20.16
CA PHE A 67 -3.53 -0.03 19.80
C PHE A 67 -3.82 0.86 21.00
N ALA A 68 -3.55 2.15 20.85
CA ALA A 68 -3.91 3.16 21.83
C ALA A 68 -5.44 3.38 21.90
N PRO A 69 -6.00 3.85 23.04
CA PRO A 69 -7.45 3.97 23.22
C PRO A 69 -8.13 4.96 22.26
N TYR A 70 -7.40 5.95 21.73
CA TYR A 70 -7.95 6.83 20.70
C TYR A 70 -7.97 6.19 19.30
N GLU A 71 -7.05 5.27 19.02
CA GLU A 71 -7.00 4.52 17.75
C GLU A 71 -8.13 3.49 17.70
N LYS A 72 -8.42 2.83 18.83
CA LYS A 72 -9.59 1.94 19.00
C LYS A 72 -10.91 2.65 18.69
N ARG A 73 -11.15 3.84 19.28
CA ARG A 73 -12.33 4.67 18.98
C ARG A 73 -12.44 5.09 17.51
N ILE A 74 -11.31 5.30 16.82
CA ILE A 74 -11.30 5.60 15.39
C ILE A 74 -11.73 4.37 14.59
N THR A 75 -11.21 3.18 14.93
CA THR A 75 -11.60 1.92 14.26
C THR A 75 -13.07 1.58 14.47
N GLU A 76 -13.64 1.83 15.66
CA GLU A 76 -15.07 1.66 15.94
C GLU A 76 -15.93 2.58 15.06
N LEU A 77 -15.56 3.87 14.99
CA LEU A 77 -16.29 4.82 14.14
C LEU A 77 -16.17 4.50 12.65
N LEU A 78 -15.04 3.93 12.21
CA LEU A 78 -14.83 3.47 10.84
C LEU A 78 -15.65 2.22 10.51
N LYS A 79 -15.84 1.29 11.46
CA LYS A 79 -16.72 0.13 11.28
C LYS A 79 -18.18 0.53 11.06
N VAL A 80 -18.64 1.58 11.73
CA VAL A 80 -20.00 2.13 11.59
C VAL A 80 -20.14 3.05 10.36
N GLY A 81 -19.06 3.33 9.62
CA GLY A 81 -19.09 4.20 8.43
C GLY A 81 -19.18 5.71 8.74
N LYS A 82 -18.91 6.14 9.99
CA LYS A 82 -19.01 7.55 10.41
C LYS A 82 -17.69 8.31 10.24
N ASP A 83 -17.21 8.41 9.00
CA ASP A 83 -15.89 8.97 8.66
C ASP A 83 -15.69 10.43 9.08
N LYS A 84 -16.71 11.28 8.92
CA LYS A 84 -16.64 12.70 9.31
C LYS A 84 -16.46 12.86 10.83
N ARG A 85 -17.06 11.96 11.62
CA ARG A 85 -16.91 11.91 13.08
C ARG A 85 -15.54 11.37 13.47
N ALA A 86 -15.06 10.32 12.80
CA ALA A 86 -13.71 9.79 12.99
C ALA A 86 -12.63 10.86 12.71
N LEU A 87 -12.77 11.64 11.63
CA LEU A 87 -11.87 12.74 11.30
C LEU A 87 -11.89 13.86 12.35
N LYS A 88 -13.06 14.17 12.93
CA LYS A 88 -13.18 15.18 14.00
C LYS A 88 -12.46 14.72 15.28
N VAL A 89 -12.58 13.43 15.64
CA VAL A 89 -11.86 12.85 16.79
C VAL A 89 -10.35 12.83 16.52
N ALA A 90 -9.92 12.39 15.34
CA ALA A 90 -8.51 12.37 14.96
C ALA A 90 -7.88 13.77 14.92
N LYS A 91 -8.59 14.78 14.39
CA LYS A 91 -8.12 16.17 14.40
C LYS A 91 -7.99 16.72 15.81
N ARG A 92 -8.96 16.46 16.70
CA ARG A 92 -8.88 16.88 18.11
C ARG A 92 -7.70 16.27 18.85
N LYS A 93 -7.25 15.07 18.46
CA LYS A 93 -6.10 14.39 19.09
C LYS A 93 -4.75 14.72 18.45
N LEU A 94 -4.70 14.92 17.13
CA LEU A 94 -3.45 15.12 16.37
C LEU A 94 -3.20 16.59 15.96
N GLY A 95 -4.18 17.46 16.18
CA GLY A 95 -4.17 18.90 15.86
C GLY A 95 -4.42 19.22 14.38
N THR A 96 -3.63 18.63 13.48
CA THR A 96 -3.64 19.02 12.05
C THR A 96 -4.50 18.09 11.18
N HIS A 97 -5.11 18.65 10.13
CA HIS A 97 -5.90 17.89 9.17
C HIS A 97 -5.08 16.88 8.36
N LYS A 98 -3.84 17.22 7.98
CA LYS A 98 -2.96 16.31 7.22
C LYS A 98 -2.62 15.05 8.02
N ARG A 99 -2.26 15.20 9.31
CA ARG A 99 -1.98 14.06 10.19
C ARG A 99 -3.24 13.23 10.47
N ALA A 100 -4.40 13.88 10.64
CA ALA A 100 -5.67 13.19 10.84
C ALA A 100 -6.07 12.32 9.64
N LYS A 101 -5.89 12.82 8.40
CA LYS A 101 -6.12 12.03 7.18
C LYS A 101 -5.19 10.81 7.10
N LYS A 102 -3.89 11.02 7.33
CA LYS A 102 -2.90 9.93 7.37
C LYS A 102 -3.28 8.85 8.41
N LYS A 103 -3.69 9.26 9.61
CA LYS A 103 -4.10 8.33 10.66
C LYS A 103 -5.42 7.61 10.36
N ARG A 104 -6.37 8.25 9.67
CA ARG A 104 -7.58 7.57 9.16
C ARG A 104 -7.21 6.48 8.15
N GLU A 105 -6.33 6.77 7.20
CA GLU A 105 -5.87 5.81 6.20
C GLU A 105 -5.13 4.63 6.84
N GLU A 106 -4.26 4.89 7.81
CA GLU A 106 -3.61 3.84 8.60
C GLU A 106 -4.63 2.92 9.31
N MET A 107 -5.65 3.49 9.96
CA MET A 107 -6.67 2.70 10.67
C MET A 107 -7.60 1.95 9.70
N ALA A 108 -7.93 2.53 8.55
CA ALA A 108 -8.67 1.84 7.50
C ALA A 108 -7.88 0.65 6.92
N ASN A 109 -6.56 0.77 6.78
CA ASN A 109 -5.70 -0.33 6.35
C ASN A 109 -5.67 -1.47 7.38
N VAL A 110 -5.66 -1.13 8.67
CA VAL A 110 -5.73 -2.11 9.77
C VAL A 110 -7.04 -2.90 9.71
N VAL A 111 -8.18 -2.20 9.58
CA VAL A 111 -9.51 -2.84 9.49
C VAL A 111 -9.57 -3.76 8.27
N ARG A 112 -9.07 -3.32 7.11
CA ARG A 112 -9.00 -4.15 5.89
C ARG A 112 -8.14 -5.40 6.07
N LYS A 113 -7.00 -5.28 6.75
CA LYS A 113 -6.09 -6.42 7.03
C LYS A 113 -6.72 -7.42 8.00
N MET A 114 -7.50 -6.95 8.97
CA MET A 114 -8.24 -7.82 9.89
C MET A 114 -9.39 -8.54 9.18
N SER A 115 -10.11 -7.87 8.26
CA SER A 115 -11.25 -8.47 7.56
C SER A 115 -10.86 -9.50 6.49
N CYS A 116 -9.64 -9.46 5.93
CA CYS A 116 -9.22 -10.39 4.86
C CYS A 116 -8.60 -11.71 5.36
N GLY A 117 -8.24 -11.78 6.64
CA GLY A 117 -7.53 -12.94 7.23
C GLY A 117 -8.39 -14.19 7.43
N THR A 118 -9.71 -14.06 7.43
CA THR A 118 -10.63 -15.18 7.74
C THR A 118 -11.25 -15.84 6.52
N PHE A 119 -11.29 -15.15 5.37
CA PHE A 119 -12.01 -15.66 4.20
C PHE A 119 -11.12 -16.42 3.21
N SER A 120 -9.83 -16.07 3.12
CA SER A 120 -8.91 -16.62 2.13
C SER A 120 -8.47 -18.06 2.45
N PHE A 121 -8.25 -18.40 3.72
CA PHE A 121 -7.79 -19.74 4.11
C PHE A 121 -8.85 -20.83 3.90
N LEU A 122 -10.13 -20.53 4.14
CA LEU A 122 -11.23 -21.48 3.88
C LEU A 122 -11.55 -21.60 2.38
N PHE A 123 -11.46 -20.51 1.62
CA PHE A 123 -11.82 -20.54 0.21
C PHE A 123 -10.79 -21.31 -0.63
N TYR A 124 -9.50 -21.13 -0.35
CA TYR A 124 -8.44 -21.84 -1.07
C TYR A 124 -8.36 -23.32 -0.71
N THR A 125 -8.68 -23.74 0.51
CA THR A 125 -8.75 -25.17 0.86
C THR A 125 -9.98 -25.86 0.29
N VAL A 126 -11.14 -25.21 0.29
CA VAL A 126 -12.37 -25.77 -0.30
C VAL A 126 -12.24 -25.88 -1.83
N LEU A 127 -11.65 -24.88 -2.49
CA LEU A 127 -11.44 -24.92 -3.94
C LEU A 127 -10.43 -26.01 -4.34
N THR A 128 -9.33 -26.21 -3.60
CA THR A 128 -8.35 -27.26 -3.91
C THR A 128 -8.89 -28.66 -3.65
N ILE A 129 -9.66 -28.87 -2.57
CA ILE A 129 -10.30 -30.16 -2.28
C ILE A 129 -11.37 -30.48 -3.34
N SER A 130 -12.22 -29.51 -3.72
CA SER A 130 -13.21 -29.72 -4.79
C SER A 130 -12.56 -29.99 -6.16
N PHE A 131 -11.51 -29.25 -6.52
CA PHE A 131 -10.85 -29.46 -7.82
C PHE A 131 -10.14 -30.83 -7.89
N CYS A 132 -9.57 -31.29 -6.78
CA CYS A 132 -8.98 -32.63 -6.68
C CYS A 132 -10.04 -33.74 -6.78
N PHE A 133 -11.21 -33.56 -6.15
CA PHE A 133 -12.32 -34.52 -6.25
C PHE A 133 -12.90 -34.63 -7.67
N ILE A 134 -13.01 -33.51 -8.38
CA ILE A 134 -13.47 -33.48 -9.79
C ILE A 134 -12.47 -34.19 -10.71
N MET A 135 -11.16 -33.94 -10.55
CA MET A 135 -10.14 -34.62 -11.34
C MET A 135 -10.09 -36.12 -11.07
N MET A 136 -10.29 -36.55 -9.82
CA MET A 136 -10.30 -37.98 -9.48
C MET A 136 -11.51 -38.70 -10.09
N GLN A 137 -12.68 -38.05 -10.16
CA GLN A 137 -13.86 -38.58 -10.87
C GLN A 137 -13.66 -38.65 -12.39
N PHE A 138 -12.94 -37.69 -12.98
CA PHE A 138 -12.71 -37.68 -14.43
C PHE A 138 -11.72 -38.78 -14.86
N THR A 139 -10.71 -39.09 -14.04
CA THR A 139 -9.77 -40.20 -14.30
C THR A 139 -10.42 -41.58 -14.15
N MET A 140 -11.42 -41.74 -13.28
CA MET A 140 -12.09 -43.05 -13.10
C MET A 140 -13.19 -43.33 -14.13
N SER A 141 -13.64 -42.33 -14.89
CA SER A 141 -14.68 -42.50 -15.92
C SER A 141 -14.15 -42.52 -17.37
N GLY A 142 -12.84 -42.29 -17.56
CA GLY A 142 -12.17 -42.29 -18.86
C GLY A 142 -11.53 -43.63 -19.21
N GLY A 143 -12.28 -44.74 -19.11
CA GLY A 143 -11.88 -46.05 -19.60
C GLY A 143 -12.83 -46.54 -20.69
N GLY A 144 -12.51 -46.30 -21.96
CA GLY A 144 -13.23 -46.94 -23.07
C GLY A 144 -13.08 -46.28 -24.45
N GLY A 145 -12.17 -46.84 -25.28
CA GLY A 145 -12.16 -46.81 -26.76
C GLY A 145 -11.78 -45.48 -27.42
N GLY A 146 -10.97 -45.40 -28.48
CA GLY A 146 -10.37 -46.38 -29.38
C GLY A 146 -10.07 -45.66 -30.71
N GLY A 147 -8.93 -46.00 -31.34
CA GLY A 147 -8.69 -45.87 -32.79
C GLY A 147 -8.58 -44.47 -33.41
N GLY A 148 -7.36 -43.98 -33.63
CA GLY A 148 -7.07 -42.81 -34.47
C GLY A 148 -6.02 -43.15 -35.53
N VAL A 149 -6.51 -43.44 -36.73
CA VAL A 149 -5.80 -43.87 -37.95
C VAL A 149 -4.72 -42.88 -38.39
N ALA A 150 -3.61 -43.45 -38.84
CA ALA A 150 -2.56 -42.80 -39.62
C ALA A 150 -3.06 -42.43 -41.02
N ASP A 151 -2.79 -41.22 -41.51
CA ASP A 151 -2.40 -41.00 -42.91
C ASP A 151 -1.87 -39.57 -43.20
N LYS A 152 -0.66 -39.56 -43.77
CA LYS A 152 -0.11 -38.74 -44.87
C LYS A 152 -0.12 -37.20 -44.90
N LYS A 153 1.13 -36.74 -45.19
CA LYS A 153 1.61 -35.88 -46.30
C LYS A 153 1.78 -34.37 -46.08
N LYS A 154 3.07 -34.02 -46.14
CA LYS A 154 3.75 -32.96 -46.93
C LYS A 154 3.46 -31.50 -46.61
#